data_AF-A0A9D4M4J9-F1
#
_entry.id   AF-A0A9D4M4J9-F1
#
_cell.length_a   1.000
_cell.length_b   1.000
_cell.length_c   1.000
_cell.angle_alpha   90.00
_cell.angle_beta   90.00
_cell.angle_gamma   90.00
#
_symmetry.space_group_name_H-M   'P 1'
#
loop_
_entity.id
_entity.type
_entity.pdbx_description
1 polymer ?
#
loop_
_entity_poly.entity_id
_entity_poly.type
_entity_poly.pdbx_seq_one_letter_code
_entity_poly.pdbx_strand_id
1 'polypeptide(L)'
;MFRINATLGDGLVVQAVIDTAAEVTLVSDRVLKKIPGDIPVLEQVSVMTAGLDLCMTGAIVGPVKNEIGGQTFIEKVYVAPIEDSMLLGLDFMRKHGIKIDIPRSTISIRDTEVSMNEEVVSDSLRLAKIKVNKSMSVPPNSVGFVPCSVETKLDTFVVEGVGVDLIVPMSVHTG
;
A
#
# COMPACT_ATOMS: atom_id res chain seq x y z
N MET A 1 5.41 3.06 -7.38
CA MET A 1 5.38 3.50 -5.96
C MET A 1 6.83 3.60 -5.47
N PHE A 2 7.18 4.60 -4.68
CA PHE A 2 8.57 4.79 -4.22
C PHE A 2 8.90 3.85 -3.07
N ARG A 3 10.06 3.18 -3.16
CA ARG A 3 10.55 2.23 -2.16
C ARG A 3 11.98 2.56 -1.75
N ILE A 4 12.36 2.19 -0.53
CA ILE A 4 13.74 2.26 -0.04
C ILE A 4 14.12 0.94 0.62
N ASN A 5 15.42 0.66 0.66
CA ASN A 5 15.93 -0.41 1.51
C ASN A 5 15.88 0.03 2.97
N ALA A 6 15.30 -0.81 3.81
CA ALA A 6 15.39 -0.72 5.26
C ALA A 6 15.94 -2.05 5.81
N THR A 7 16.68 -2.01 6.90
CA THR A 7 17.17 -3.20 7.60
C THR A 7 16.49 -3.29 8.95
N LEU A 8 15.78 -4.39 9.20
CA LEU A 8 15.08 -4.64 10.46
C LEU A 8 15.81 -5.69 11.30
N GLY A 9 15.77 -5.51 12.63
CA GLY A 9 16.44 -6.38 13.60
C GLY A 9 17.93 -6.53 13.32
N ASP A 10 18.40 -7.78 13.32
CA ASP A 10 19.82 -8.14 13.15
C ASP A 10 20.20 -8.40 11.68
N GLY A 11 19.77 -7.50 10.78
CA GLY A 11 20.24 -7.52 9.38
C GLY A 11 19.22 -7.93 8.32
N LEU A 12 17.93 -8.05 8.65
CA LEU A 12 16.90 -8.41 7.68
C LEU A 12 16.59 -7.22 6.76
N VAL A 13 17.07 -7.27 5.52
CA VAL A 13 16.79 -6.24 4.52
C VAL A 13 15.39 -6.42 3.93
N VAL A 14 14.61 -5.34 3.91
CA VAL A 14 13.25 -5.27 3.35
C VAL A 14 13.10 -4.06 2.43
N GLN A 15 12.15 -4.13 1.50
CA GLN A 15 11.69 -2.97 0.75
C GLN A 15 10.59 -2.26 1.55
N ALA A 16 10.87 -1.05 2.00
CA ALA A 16 9.89 -0.18 2.64
C ALA A 16 9.27 0.74 1.59
N VAL A 17 7.95 0.70 1.48
CA VAL A 17 7.16 1.66 0.70
C VAL A 17 7.17 3.00 1.44
N ILE A 18 7.41 4.09 0.74
CA ILE A 18 7.20 5.44 1.29
C ILE A 18 5.72 5.77 1.11
N ASP A 19 4.96 5.77 2.21
CA ASP A 19 3.51 5.94 2.19
C ASP A 19 3.08 7.15 3.03
N THR A 20 2.82 8.27 2.35
CA THR A 20 2.33 9.49 3.00
C THR A 20 0.84 9.43 3.35
N ALA A 21 0.10 8.41 2.89
CA ALA A 21 -1.29 8.18 3.28
C ALA A 21 -1.39 7.35 4.56
N ALA A 22 -0.34 6.60 4.92
CA ALA A 22 -0.25 5.89 6.18
C ALA A 22 0.11 6.85 7.34
N GLU A 23 -0.74 6.93 8.36
CA GLU A 23 -0.45 7.71 9.57
C GLU A 23 0.64 7.07 10.43
N VAL A 24 0.70 5.74 10.43
CA VAL A 24 1.62 4.92 11.23
C VAL A 24 2.52 4.05 10.35
N THR A 25 3.73 3.80 10.82
CA THR A 25 4.69 2.92 10.16
C THR A 25 4.37 1.47 10.48
N LEU A 26 4.09 0.69 9.44
CA LEU A 26 3.62 -0.70 9.52
C LEU A 26 4.65 -1.67 8.96
N VAL A 27 4.83 -2.78 9.64
CA VAL A 27 5.64 -3.93 9.18
C VAL A 27 4.72 -5.13 9.02
N SER A 28 4.88 -5.90 7.95
CA SER A 28 4.08 -7.13 7.80
C SER A 28 4.38 -8.15 8.89
N ASP A 29 3.37 -8.89 9.34
CA ASP A 29 3.54 -10.00 10.27
C ASP A 29 4.51 -11.07 9.72
N ARG A 30 4.52 -11.26 8.39
CA ARG A 30 5.44 -12.15 7.66
C ARG A 30 6.90 -11.71 7.82
N VAL A 31 7.17 -10.41 7.85
CA VAL A 31 8.52 -9.86 8.08
C VAL A 31 8.90 -10.01 9.55
N LEU A 32 8.00 -9.68 10.49
CA LEU A 32 8.29 -9.79 11.92
C LEU A 32 8.73 -11.22 12.29
N LYS A 33 8.03 -12.24 11.77
CA LYS A 33 8.34 -13.66 12.00
C LYS A 33 9.74 -14.09 11.52
N LYS A 34 10.37 -13.30 10.65
CA LYS A 34 11.73 -13.58 10.13
C LYS A 34 12.82 -12.92 10.96
N ILE A 35 12.49 -11.97 11.84
CA ILE A 35 13.47 -11.33 12.71
C ILE A 35 13.80 -12.33 13.83
N PRO A 36 15.09 -12.68 14.03
CA PRO A 36 15.48 -13.56 15.12
C PRO A 36 15.18 -12.97 16.50
N GLY A 37 14.83 -13.84 17.45
CA GLY A 37 14.52 -13.46 18.83
C GLY A 37 13.03 -13.28 19.09
N ASP A 38 12.68 -13.20 20.38
CA ASP A 38 11.30 -12.96 20.81
C ASP A 38 11.10 -11.44 20.97
N ILE A 39 10.42 -10.82 20.00
CA ILE A 39 10.09 -9.40 20.04
C ILE A 39 8.79 -9.26 20.83
N PRO A 40 8.80 -8.61 22.00
CA PRO A 40 7.64 -8.58 22.86
C PRO A 40 6.52 -7.78 22.22
N VAL A 41 5.32 -8.35 22.30
CA VAL A 41 4.07 -7.67 21.97
C VAL A 41 3.71 -6.74 23.13
N LEU A 42 3.58 -5.46 22.85
CA LEU A 42 3.28 -4.44 23.84
C LEU A 42 1.77 -4.18 23.95
N GLU A 43 1.07 -4.20 22.82
CA GLU A 43 -0.36 -3.90 22.74
C GLU A 43 -0.99 -4.56 21.51
N GLN A 44 -2.24 -5.03 21.64
CA GLN A 44 -3.07 -5.45 20.49
C GLN A 44 -3.87 -4.25 20.00
N VAL A 45 -3.86 -4.01 18.69
CA VAL A 45 -4.50 -2.82 18.10
C VAL A 45 -5.36 -3.19 16.91
N SER A 46 -6.35 -2.35 16.62
CA SER A 46 -7.09 -2.39 15.36
C SER A 46 -6.53 -1.33 14.44
N VAL A 47 -5.99 -1.75 13.29
CA VAL A 47 -5.45 -0.84 12.28
C VAL A 47 -6.54 -0.59 11.24
N MET A 48 -6.91 0.68 11.07
CA MET A 48 -7.89 1.09 10.07
C MET A 48 -7.20 1.20 8.71
N THR A 49 -7.78 0.59 7.69
CA THR A 49 -7.25 0.63 6.32
C THR A 49 -7.93 1.70 5.48
N ALA A 50 -7.31 2.08 4.37
CA ALA A 50 -7.92 3.01 3.41
C ALA A 50 -9.09 2.31 2.68
N GLY A 51 -10.33 2.73 2.97
CA GLY A 51 -11.55 2.28 2.30
C GLY A 51 -12.55 1.54 3.20
N LEU A 52 -13.85 1.84 3.03
CA LEU A 52 -15.02 1.13 3.58
C LEU A 52 -14.90 0.60 5.03
N ASP A 53 -14.37 1.40 5.96
CA ASP A 53 -14.23 1.07 7.39
C ASP A 53 -13.61 -0.32 7.67
N LEU A 54 -12.76 -0.79 6.76
CA LEU A 54 -12.10 -2.08 6.91
C LEU A 54 -10.99 -1.97 7.96
N CYS A 55 -11.14 -2.74 9.03
CA CYS A 55 -10.17 -2.88 10.11
C CYS A 55 -9.42 -4.21 10.01
N MET A 56 -8.13 -4.19 10.33
CA MET A 56 -7.34 -5.39 10.52
C MET A 56 -6.79 -5.45 11.94
N THR A 57 -6.75 -6.66 12.50
CA THR A 57 -6.07 -6.90 13.77
C THR A 57 -4.56 -6.80 13.58
N GLY A 58 -3.93 -5.95 14.36
CA GLY A 58 -2.50 -5.77 14.42
C GLY A 58 -1.99 -5.73 15.86
N ALA A 59 -0.70 -5.47 16.00
CA ALA A 59 -0.05 -5.34 17.30
C ALA A 59 1.02 -4.26 17.25
N ILE A 60 1.28 -3.61 18.38
CA ILE A 60 2.48 -2.81 18.59
C ILE A 60 3.52 -3.71 19.23
N VAL A 61 4.69 -3.83 18.60
CA VAL A 61 5.80 -4.66 19.07
C VAL A 61 7.07 -3.84 19.21
N GLY A 62 7.98 -4.27 20.06
CA GLY A 62 9.32 -3.72 20.11
C GLY A 62 9.97 -3.74 21.50
N PRO A 63 11.21 -3.26 21.62
CA PRO A 63 11.93 -2.45 20.64
C PRO A 63 12.37 -3.25 19.41
N VAL A 64 12.29 -2.63 18.23
CA VAL A 64 12.82 -3.17 16.97
C VAL A 64 13.88 -2.19 16.44
N LYS A 65 15.05 -2.73 16.12
CA LYS A 65 16.09 -1.99 15.41
C LYS A 65 15.68 -1.83 13.95
N ASN A 66 15.70 -0.60 13.45
CA ASN A 66 15.47 -0.26 12.05
C ASN A 66 16.66 0.57 11.56
N GLU A 67 17.21 0.26 10.40
CA GLU A 67 18.29 1.01 9.77
C GLU A 67 17.90 1.44 8.36
N ILE A 68 17.99 2.74 8.09
CA ILE A 68 17.69 3.33 6.79
C ILE A 68 18.80 4.33 6.47
N GLY A 69 19.43 4.20 5.30
CA GLY A 69 20.53 5.09 4.90
C GLY A 69 21.71 5.10 5.87
N GLY A 70 22.01 3.96 6.53
CA GLY A 70 23.07 3.88 7.55
C GLY A 70 22.73 4.53 8.89
N GLN A 71 21.53 5.10 9.04
CA GLN A 71 21.05 5.64 10.32
C GLN A 71 20.27 4.56 11.06
N THR A 72 20.63 4.31 12.32
CA THR A 72 19.93 3.33 13.19
C THR A 72 18.86 4.02 14.05
N PHE A 73 17.70 3.39 14.14
CA PHE A 73 16.54 3.78 14.93
C PHE A 73 16.09 2.57 15.77
N ILE A 74 15.74 2.80 17.04
CA ILE A 74 15.21 1.75 17.92
C ILE A 74 13.83 2.20 18.36
N GLU A 75 12.80 1.59 17.77
CA GLU A 75 11.43 2.07 17.92
C GLU A 75 10.45 0.92 18.17
N LYS A 76 9.25 1.28 18.64
CA LYS A 76 8.10 0.39 18.58
C LYS A 76 7.54 0.47 17.17
N VAL A 77 7.10 -0.66 16.63
CA VAL A 77 6.55 -0.73 15.27
C VAL A 77 5.16 -1.34 15.31
N TYR A 78 4.29 -0.85 14.43
CA TYR A 78 2.99 -1.48 14.20
C TYR A 78 3.19 -2.67 13.28
N VAL A 79 2.52 -3.78 13.59
CA VAL A 79 2.57 -5.01 12.82
C VAL A 79 1.16 -5.43 12.47
N ALA A 80 0.93 -5.74 11.20
CA ALA A 80 -0.38 -6.13 10.69
C ALA A 80 -0.22 -7.06 9.47
N PRO A 81 -1.26 -7.82 9.08
CA PRO A 81 -1.23 -8.69 7.91
C PRO A 81 -1.37 -7.87 6.61
N ILE A 82 -0.31 -7.14 6.24
CA ILE A 82 -0.21 -6.39 4.99
C ILE A 82 0.63 -7.15 3.94
N GLU A 83 0.40 -6.87 2.66
CA GLU A 83 1.14 -7.52 1.56
C GLU A 83 2.54 -6.94 1.37
N ASP A 84 2.70 -5.62 1.46
CA ASP A 84 4.01 -4.98 1.44
C ASP A 84 4.82 -5.37 2.68
N SER A 85 6.13 -5.49 2.52
CA SER A 85 7.02 -5.86 3.63
C SER A 85 6.98 -4.82 4.76
N MET A 86 6.95 -3.55 4.39
CA MET A 86 6.89 -2.41 5.30
C MET A 86 6.28 -1.19 4.60
N LEU A 87 5.42 -0.45 5.30
CA LEU A 87 4.97 0.89 4.94
C LEU A 87 5.65 1.87 5.89
N LEU A 88 6.43 2.80 5.35
CA LEU A 88 6.99 3.92 6.08
C LEU A 88 5.94 5.02 6.14
N GLY A 89 5.36 5.23 7.32
CA GLY A 89 4.27 6.17 7.54
C GLY A 89 4.71 7.55 8.00
N LEU A 90 3.74 8.46 8.12
CA LEU A 90 3.97 9.85 8.51
C LEU A 90 4.53 10.01 9.93
N ASP A 91 4.21 9.12 10.86
CA ASP A 91 4.77 9.10 12.22
C ASP A 91 6.30 9.09 12.22
N PHE A 92 6.91 8.15 11.50
CA PHE A 92 8.35 7.98 11.40
C PHE A 92 8.96 9.12 10.59
N MET A 93 8.34 9.48 9.47
CA MET A 93 8.81 10.59 8.63
C MET A 93 8.86 11.91 9.40
N ARG A 94 7.79 12.26 10.13
CA ARG A 94 7.73 13.49 10.94
C ARG A 94 8.73 13.45 12.08
N LYS A 95 8.80 12.32 12.80
CA LYS A 95 9.70 12.16 13.95
C LYS A 95 11.16 12.35 13.59
N HIS A 96 11.58 11.85 12.43
CA HIS A 96 12.98 11.91 11.98
C HIS A 96 13.25 13.00 10.95
N GLY A 97 12.28 13.88 10.68
CA GLY A 97 12.43 15.01 9.76
C GLY A 97 12.73 14.59 8.32
N ILE A 98 12.14 13.48 7.87
CA ILE A 98 12.33 12.97 6.51
C ILE A 98 11.73 13.95 5.51
N LYS A 99 12.49 14.26 4.46
CA LYS A 99 12.01 15.02 3.30
C LYS A 99 12.08 14.13 2.07
N ILE A 100 11.05 14.21 1.23
CA ILE A 100 10.95 13.44 0.00
C ILE A 100 11.21 14.40 -1.17
N ASP A 101 12.23 14.13 -1.97
CA ASP A 101 12.54 14.83 -3.22
C ASP A 101 12.13 13.93 -4.39
N ILE A 102 10.91 14.17 -4.90
CA ILE A 102 10.34 13.39 -6.00
C ILE A 102 11.15 13.58 -7.30
N PRO A 103 11.50 14.82 -7.73
CA PRO A 103 12.32 15.02 -8.93
C PRO A 103 13.67 14.29 -8.92
N ARG A 104 14.31 14.17 -7.76
CA ARG A 104 15.60 13.46 -7.62
C ARG A 104 15.44 11.98 -7.29
N SER A 105 14.22 11.53 -7.03
CA SER A 105 13.92 10.20 -6.50
C SER A 105 14.76 9.88 -5.25
N THR A 106 14.87 10.82 -4.32
CA THR A 106 15.59 10.63 -3.06
C THR A 106 14.74 10.99 -1.84
N ILE A 107 15.12 10.44 -0.69
CA ILE A 107 14.73 10.98 0.60
C ILE A 107 15.96 11.51 1.33
N SER A 108 15.79 12.60 2.08
CA SER A 108 16.78 13.05 3.05
C SER A 108 16.34 12.67 4.45
N ILE A 109 17.19 11.97 5.20
CA ILE A 109 17.00 11.66 6.60
C ILE A 109 18.19 12.24 7.36
N ARG A 110 17.96 13.23 8.22
CA ARG A 110 19.04 14.03 8.84
C ARG A 110 19.94 14.62 7.74
N ASP A 111 21.24 14.35 7.79
CA ASP A 111 22.25 14.80 6.82
C ASP A 111 22.57 13.74 5.75
N THR A 112 21.75 12.69 5.63
CA THR A 112 21.98 11.59 4.68
C THR A 112 20.91 11.57 3.61
N GLU A 113 21.34 11.47 2.35
CA GLU A 113 20.46 11.28 1.20
C GLU A 113 20.42 9.79 0.83
N VAL A 114 19.22 9.27 0.57
CA VAL A 114 18.96 7.87 0.24
C VAL A 114 18.15 7.82 -1.05
N SER A 115 18.64 7.08 -2.05
CA SER A 115 17.92 6.87 -3.30
C SER A 115 16.67 6.02 -3.11
N MET A 116 15.58 6.46 -3.71
CA MET A 116 14.34 5.72 -3.83
C MET A 116 14.40 4.85 -5.08
N ASN A 117 14.02 3.58 -4.94
CA ASN A 117 13.73 2.71 -6.07
C ASN A 117 12.30 3.00 -6.53
N GLU A 118 12.15 3.31 -7.81
CA GLU A 118 10.84 3.35 -8.43
C GLU A 118 10.49 1.95 -8.93
N GLU A 119 9.41 1.37 -8.43
CA GLU A 119 8.78 0.26 -9.14
C GLU A 119 8.28 0.81 -10.48
N VAL A 120 9.04 0.53 -11.54
CA VAL A 120 8.56 0.64 -12.91
C VAL A 120 7.45 -0.38 -13.05
N VAL A 121 6.22 0.03 -12.75
CA VAL A 121 5.05 -0.69 -13.21
C VAL A 121 5.18 -0.69 -14.72
N SER A 122 5.45 -1.84 -15.33
CA SER A 122 5.51 -1.94 -16.78
C SER A 122 4.20 -1.37 -17.30
N ASP A 123 4.30 -0.25 -18.01
CA ASP A 123 3.19 0.57 -18.48
C ASP A 123 2.32 -0.13 -19.55
N SER A 124 2.44 -1.45 -19.66
CA SER A 124 1.48 -2.27 -20.37
C SER A 124 0.16 -2.23 -19.60
N LEU A 125 -0.62 -1.19 -19.83
CA LEU A 125 -2.05 -1.17 -19.56
C LEU A 125 -2.62 -2.49 -20.04
N ARG A 126 -3.03 -3.33 -19.08
CA ARG A 126 -3.68 -4.60 -19.40
C ARG A 126 -5.13 -4.29 -19.72
N LEU A 127 -5.40 -4.13 -21.01
CA LEU A 127 -6.76 -3.96 -21.51
C LEU A 127 -7.45 -5.33 -21.53
N ALA A 128 -8.58 -5.44 -20.83
CA ALA A 128 -9.48 -6.57 -20.94
C ALA A 128 -10.79 -6.11 -21.58
N LYS A 129 -11.28 -6.84 -22.58
CA LYS A 129 -12.60 -6.55 -23.15
C LYS A 129 -13.68 -7.07 -22.21
N ILE A 130 -14.66 -6.22 -21.96
CA ILE A 130 -15.86 -6.56 -21.20
C ILE A 130 -17.02 -6.67 -22.18
N LYS A 131 -17.76 -7.78 -22.10
CA LYS A 131 -18.98 -7.98 -22.88
C LYS A 131 -20.18 -8.02 -21.95
N VAL A 132 -21.17 -7.20 -22.26
CA VAL A 132 -22.47 -7.22 -21.62
C VAL A 132 -23.33 -8.30 -22.30
N ASN A 133 -23.85 -9.25 -21.53
CA ASN A 133 -24.56 -10.40 -22.09
C ASN A 133 -25.97 -10.06 -22.59
N LYS A 134 -26.58 -8.98 -22.09
CA LYS A 134 -27.95 -8.59 -22.43
C LYS A 134 -28.14 -7.08 -22.40
N SER A 135 -28.80 -6.53 -23.41
CA SER A 135 -29.21 -5.12 -23.43
C SER A 135 -30.27 -4.84 -22.35
N MET A 136 -30.15 -3.69 -21.69
CA MET A 136 -31.07 -3.20 -20.66
C MET A 136 -31.40 -1.74 -20.94
N SER A 137 -32.67 -1.36 -20.74
CA SER A 137 -33.07 0.05 -20.69
C SER A 137 -32.92 0.55 -19.25
N VAL A 138 -32.16 1.62 -19.06
CA VAL A 138 -31.98 2.27 -17.75
C VAL A 138 -32.78 3.58 -17.78
N PRO A 139 -33.81 3.75 -16.93
CA PRO A 139 -34.58 4.98 -16.88
C PRO A 139 -33.72 6.20 -16.50
N PRO A 140 -34.16 7.43 -16.84
CA PRO A 140 -33.50 8.64 -16.37
C PRO A 140 -33.36 8.65 -14.84
N ASN A 141 -32.23 9.18 -14.35
CA ASN A 141 -31.91 9.27 -12.91
C ASN A 141 -31.89 7.92 -12.15
N SER A 142 -31.63 6.81 -12.85
CA SER A 142 -31.54 5.47 -12.25
C SER A 142 -30.17 4.82 -12.50
N VAL A 143 -29.84 3.81 -11.69
CA VAL A 143 -28.64 2.97 -11.86
C VAL A 143 -29.07 1.53 -12.15
N GLY A 144 -28.49 0.91 -13.17
CA GLY A 144 -28.75 -0.48 -13.54
C GLY A 144 -27.52 -1.35 -13.29
N PHE A 145 -27.72 -2.51 -12.65
CA PHE A 145 -26.70 -3.54 -12.53
C PHE A 145 -26.85 -4.54 -13.68
N VAL A 146 -25.79 -4.74 -14.46
CA VAL A 146 -25.83 -5.64 -15.61
C VAL A 146 -24.75 -6.71 -15.48
N PRO A 147 -25.10 -8.01 -15.57
CA PRO A 147 -24.11 -9.08 -15.63
C PRO A 147 -23.22 -8.92 -16.86
N CYS A 148 -21.91 -8.97 -16.66
CA CYS A 148 -20.92 -8.92 -17.73
C CYS A 148 -19.95 -10.10 -17.64
N SER A 149 -19.28 -10.37 -18.75
CA SER A 149 -18.15 -11.29 -18.81
C SER A 149 -16.88 -10.51 -19.15
N VAL A 150 -15.77 -10.85 -18.49
CA VAL A 150 -14.47 -10.22 -18.69
C VAL A 150 -13.55 -11.25 -19.36
N GLU A 151 -12.91 -10.87 -20.48
CA GLU A 151 -12.02 -11.76 -21.23
C GLU A 151 -10.80 -12.21 -20.42
N THR A 152 -10.29 -11.34 -19.55
CA THR A 152 -9.15 -11.63 -18.67
C THR A 152 -9.42 -11.06 -17.30
N LYS A 153 -9.21 -11.86 -16.25
CA LYS A 153 -9.37 -11.39 -14.87
C LYS A 153 -8.33 -10.31 -14.57
N LEU A 154 -8.79 -9.14 -14.13
CA LEU A 154 -7.97 -8.04 -13.66
C LEU A 154 -8.25 -7.82 -12.17
N ASP A 155 -7.21 -7.59 -11.38
CA ASP A 155 -7.33 -7.41 -9.93
C ASP A 155 -7.93 -6.04 -9.58
N THR A 156 -7.58 -5.02 -10.33
CA THR A 156 -8.16 -3.67 -10.28
C THR A 156 -8.36 -3.14 -11.69
N PHE A 157 -9.52 -2.53 -11.96
CA PHE A 157 -9.86 -2.05 -13.30
C PHE A 157 -10.82 -0.86 -13.24
N VAL A 158 -10.67 0.03 -14.22
CA VAL A 158 -11.65 1.05 -14.57
C VAL A 158 -12.36 0.57 -15.83
N VAL A 159 -13.69 0.62 -15.83
CA VAL A 159 -14.47 0.33 -17.03
C VAL A 159 -14.67 1.64 -17.78
N GLU A 160 -14.44 1.63 -19.09
CA GLU A 160 -14.72 2.77 -19.96
C GLU A 160 -15.73 2.35 -21.03
N GLY A 161 -16.77 3.16 -21.23
CA GLY A 161 -17.76 2.94 -22.29
C GLY A 161 -17.18 3.30 -23.65
N VAL A 162 -17.36 2.43 -24.65
CA VAL A 162 -16.97 2.71 -26.04
C VAL A 162 -18.22 3.21 -26.79
N GLY A 163 -18.36 4.53 -26.94
CA GLY A 163 -19.50 5.18 -27.61
C GLY A 163 -20.00 6.41 -26.86
N VAL A 164 -20.59 7.39 -27.57
CA VAL A 164 -20.80 8.78 -27.11
C VAL A 164 -21.99 8.99 -26.16
N ASP A 165 -22.69 7.95 -25.73
CA ASP A 165 -23.86 8.10 -24.86
C ASP A 165 -23.50 7.69 -23.42
N LEU A 166 -23.18 8.73 -22.63
CA LEU A 166 -23.02 8.77 -21.17
C LEU A 166 -23.45 7.50 -20.42
N ILE A 167 -22.46 6.66 -20.12
CA ILE A 167 -22.49 5.73 -19.00
C ILE A 167 -21.26 6.11 -18.19
N VAL A 168 -21.42 6.67 -16.98
CA VAL A 168 -20.32 6.76 -16.02
C VAL A 168 -20.14 5.34 -15.49
N PRO A 169 -19.16 4.57 -15.95
CA PRO A 169 -19.06 3.17 -15.57
C PRO A 169 -18.46 3.15 -14.16
N MET A 170 -19.21 2.68 -13.18
CA MET A 170 -18.69 2.42 -11.84
C MET A 170 -18.48 0.93 -11.66
N SER A 171 -17.23 0.54 -11.43
CA SER A 171 -16.89 -0.79 -10.90
C SER A 171 -17.37 -0.82 -9.44
N VAL A 172 -18.44 -1.57 -9.14
CA VAL A 172 -18.82 -1.82 -7.74
C VAL A 172 -18.18 -3.15 -7.34
N HIS A 173 -17.16 -3.09 -6.48
CA HIS A 173 -16.61 -4.29 -5.88
C HIS A 173 -17.56 -4.76 -4.78
N THR A 174 -18.41 -5.73 -5.08
CA THR A 174 -19.06 -6.53 -4.02
C THR A 174 -18.05 -7.59 -3.61
N GLY A 175 -17.61 -7.52 -2.36
CA GLY A 175 -16.72 -8.51 -1.74
C GLY A 175 -17.28 -9.92 -1.72
#